data_AF-A0A8H9HNY1-F1
#
_entry.id   AF-A0A8H9HNY1-F1
#
_cell.length_a   1.000
_cell.length_b   1.000
_cell.length_c   1.000
_cell.angle_alpha   90.00
_cell.angle_beta   90.00
_cell.angle_gamma   90.00
#
_symmetry.space_group_name_H-M   'P 1'
#
loop_
_entity.id
_entity.type
_entity.pdbx_description
1 polymer ?
#
loop_
_entity_poly.entity_id
_entity_poly.type
_entity_poly.pdbx_seq_one_letter_code
_entity_poly.pdbx_strand_id
1 'polypeptide(L)'
;MNTAHELPAPVDRLLPRARAGDEQAMNDLLLHITPYVTRVCRSVAHDNGSDARQEALLAIYRGLPGLREPAAFYGWVRSVTVREAVRTARRLGREPASAEVDPRHETHSLDAVHINDVLDRMSEAHRQVLTLRVYGLNEVEMAETLALPVGTVRSRLHRARRRFQEAWQPTAA
;
A
#
# COMPACT_ATOMS: atom_id res chain seq x y z
N MET A 1 19.64 -3.24 -33.89
CA MET A 1 18.42 -2.42 -33.67
C MET A 1 18.47 -1.91 -32.25
N ASN A 2 18.54 -0.58 -32.13
CA ASN A 2 18.98 0.17 -30.96
C ASN A 2 17.76 0.53 -30.10
N THR A 3 17.55 -0.15 -28.98
CA THR A 3 16.72 0.35 -27.88
C THR A 3 17.62 0.59 -26.69
N ALA A 4 18.36 1.70 -26.77
CA ALA A 4 19.00 2.30 -25.62
C ALA A 4 17.91 2.54 -24.57
N HIS A 5 18.01 1.80 -23.47
CA HIS A 5 17.24 1.98 -22.25
C HIS A 5 17.74 3.29 -21.60
N GLU A 6 17.31 4.43 -22.16
CA GLU A 6 17.53 5.73 -21.54
C GLU A 6 16.85 5.71 -20.17
N LEU A 7 17.63 5.98 -19.13
CA LEU A 7 17.19 6.10 -17.75
C LEU A 7 15.94 7.00 -17.67
N PRO A 8 14.91 6.63 -16.90
CA PRO A 8 13.66 7.37 -16.87
C PRO A 8 13.92 8.83 -16.53
N ALA A 9 13.43 9.71 -17.39
CA ALA A 9 13.43 11.13 -17.15
C ALA A 9 12.80 11.41 -15.77
N PRO A 10 13.30 12.40 -14.99
CA PRO A 10 12.69 12.76 -13.71
C PRO A 10 11.19 12.98 -13.93
N VAL A 11 10.34 12.48 -13.02
CA VAL A 11 8.87 12.48 -13.14
C VAL A 11 8.30 13.82 -13.62
N ASP A 12 8.95 14.93 -13.28
CA ASP A 12 8.65 16.28 -13.74
C ASP A 12 8.57 16.44 -15.27
N ARG A 13 9.35 15.66 -16.02
CA ARG A 13 9.36 15.65 -17.49
C ARG A 13 8.33 14.68 -18.08
N LEU A 14 8.09 13.54 -17.42
CA LEU A 14 7.16 12.51 -17.90
C LEU A 14 5.71 12.90 -17.63
N LEU A 15 5.43 13.45 -16.45
CA LEU A 15 4.07 13.70 -15.97
C LEU A 15 3.27 14.67 -16.87
N PRO A 16 3.80 15.83 -17.31
CA PRO A 16 3.06 16.71 -18.20
C PRO A 16 2.74 16.06 -19.56
N ARG A 17 3.68 15.29 -20.11
CA ARG A 17 3.53 14.58 -21.39
C ARG A 17 2.51 13.45 -21.28
N ALA A 18 2.63 12.61 -20.25
CA ALA A 18 1.68 11.54 -19.98
C ALA A 18 0.24 12.07 -19.80
N ARG A 19 0.08 13.21 -19.13
CA ARG A 19 -1.22 13.88 -18.98
C ARG A 19 -1.76 14.46 -20.29
N ALA A 20 -0.89 14.83 -21.22
CA ALA A 20 -1.25 15.30 -22.55
C ALA A 20 -1.57 14.17 -23.55
N GLY A 21 -1.52 12.90 -23.11
CA GLY A 21 -1.82 11.74 -23.95
C GLY A 21 -0.61 11.12 -24.64
N ASP A 22 0.62 11.49 -24.27
CA ASP A 22 1.83 10.83 -24.75
C ASP A 22 1.92 9.40 -24.15
N GLU A 23 1.63 8.40 -24.98
CA GLU A 23 1.60 6.99 -24.58
C GLU A 23 2.95 6.48 -24.07
N GLN A 24 4.06 6.94 -24.66
CA GLN A 24 5.40 6.54 -24.24
C GLN A 24 5.71 7.12 -22.85
N ALA A 25 5.42 8.42 -22.65
CA ALA A 25 5.62 9.05 -21.35
C ALA A 25 4.73 8.43 -20.27
N MET A 26 3.51 8.03 -20.62
CA MET A 26 2.62 7.29 -19.72
C MET A 26 3.21 5.93 -19.35
N ASN A 27 3.66 5.15 -20.34
CA ASN A 27 4.28 3.85 -20.11
C ASN A 27 5.51 3.98 -19.20
N ASP A 28 6.40 4.93 -19.47
CA ASP A 28 7.62 5.14 -18.68
C ASP A 28 7.29 5.54 -17.23
N LEU A 29 6.26 6.37 -17.04
CA LEU A 29 5.78 6.77 -15.72
C LEU A 29 5.13 5.61 -14.95
N LEU A 30 4.36 4.75 -15.63
CA LEU A 30 3.80 3.53 -15.03
C LEU A 30 4.90 2.53 -14.65
N LEU A 31 5.91 2.34 -15.50
CA LEU A 31 7.08 1.51 -15.20
C LEU A 31 7.84 2.02 -13.97
N HIS A 32 8.02 3.35 -13.87
CA HIS A 32 8.68 4.00 -12.73
C HIS A 32 7.98 3.70 -11.40
N ILE A 33 6.64 3.75 -11.35
CA ILE A 33 5.88 3.54 -10.11
C ILE A 33 5.58 2.06 -9.81
N THR A 34 5.66 1.17 -10.80
CA THR A 34 5.26 -0.24 -10.67
C THR A 34 5.94 -0.99 -9.51
N PRO A 35 7.26 -0.82 -9.23
CA PRO A 35 7.90 -1.47 -8.08
C PRO A 35 7.28 -1.04 -6.73
N TYR A 36 6.95 0.24 -6.59
CA TYR A 36 6.28 0.76 -5.39
C TYR A 36 4.86 0.20 -5.28
N VAL A 37 4.08 0.25 -6.37
CA VAL A 37 2.71 -0.30 -6.42
C VAL A 37 2.72 -1.78 -6.04
N THR A 38 3.64 -2.57 -6.61
CA THR A 38 3.78 -4.00 -6.34
C THR A 38 4.05 -4.27 -4.85
N ARG A 39 4.94 -3.49 -4.22
CA ARG A 39 5.27 -3.64 -2.80
C ARG A 39 4.05 -3.39 -1.91
N VAL A 40 3.31 -2.31 -2.18
CA VAL A 40 2.09 -1.97 -1.42
C VAL A 40 1.02 -3.04 -1.60
N CYS A 41 0.75 -3.45 -2.84
CA CYS A 41 -0.28 -4.44 -3.13
C CYS A 41 0.02 -5.81 -2.51
N ARG A 42 1.27 -6.29 -2.54
CA ARG A 42 1.66 -7.53 -1.84
C ARG A 42 1.51 -7.42 -0.33
N SER A 43 1.88 -6.28 0.25
CA SER A 43 1.78 -6.01 1.69
C SER A 43 0.34 -5.94 2.19
N VAL A 44 -0.60 -5.50 1.36
CA VAL A 44 -2.01 -5.29 1.76
C VAL A 44 -2.91 -6.46 1.36
N ALA A 45 -2.70 -7.05 0.19
CA ALA A 45 -3.60 -8.05 -0.40
C ALA A 45 -3.03 -9.48 -0.42
N HIS A 46 -1.81 -9.69 0.10
CA HIS A 46 -1.15 -11.00 0.21
C HIS A 46 -1.18 -11.77 -1.12
N ASP A 47 -1.81 -12.94 -1.15
CA ASP A 47 -1.93 -13.82 -2.33
C ASP A 47 -2.61 -13.12 -3.51
N ASN A 48 -3.49 -12.15 -3.23
CA ASN A 48 -4.18 -11.34 -4.24
C ASN A 48 -3.36 -10.11 -4.68
N GLY A 49 -2.08 -10.03 -4.32
CA GLY A 49 -1.22 -8.87 -4.58
C GLY A 49 -1.01 -8.56 -6.07
N SER A 50 -1.01 -9.59 -6.94
CA SER A 50 -0.90 -9.39 -8.39
C SER A 50 -2.15 -8.70 -8.97
N ASP A 51 -3.33 -9.13 -8.54
CA ASP A 51 -4.62 -8.57 -8.99
C ASP A 51 -4.79 -7.15 -8.46
N ALA A 52 -4.47 -6.94 -7.18
CA ALA A 52 -4.45 -5.62 -6.57
C ALA A 52 -3.54 -4.63 -7.33
N ARG A 53 -2.37 -5.10 -7.78
CA ARG A 53 -1.43 -4.29 -8.58
C ARG A 53 -2.02 -3.93 -9.94
N GLN A 54 -2.68 -4.86 -10.62
CA GLN A 54 -3.30 -4.57 -11.91
C GLN A 54 -4.39 -3.51 -11.79
N GLU A 55 -5.29 -3.67 -10.81
CA GLU A 55 -6.36 -2.71 -10.55
C GLU A 55 -5.79 -1.33 -10.18
N ALA A 56 -4.75 -1.29 -9.34
CA ALA A 56 -4.04 -0.05 -9.00
C ALA A 56 -3.44 0.65 -10.23
N LEU A 57 -2.69 -0.06 -11.07
CA LEU A 57 -2.06 0.52 -12.25
C LEU A 57 -3.11 1.01 -13.27
N LEU A 58 -4.21 0.27 -13.45
CA LEU A 58 -5.33 0.69 -14.30
C LEU A 58 -6.03 1.93 -13.75
N ALA A 59 -6.27 2.00 -12.44
CA ALA A 59 -6.87 3.17 -11.79
C ALA A 59 -5.96 4.40 -11.90
N ILE A 60 -4.65 4.22 -11.75
CA ILE A 60 -3.65 5.28 -11.94
C ILE A 60 -3.65 5.74 -13.41
N TYR A 61 -3.55 4.83 -14.38
CA TYR A 61 -3.59 5.16 -15.80
C TYR A 61 -4.82 6.01 -16.16
N ARG A 62 -6.02 5.58 -15.72
CA ARG A 62 -7.28 6.27 -16.00
C ARG A 62 -7.40 7.62 -15.29
N GLY A 63 -6.86 7.73 -14.07
CA GLY A 63 -6.99 8.93 -13.25
C GLY A 63 -5.93 9.99 -13.49
N LEU A 64 -4.77 9.63 -14.05
CA LEU A 64 -3.62 10.53 -14.21
C LEU A 64 -3.94 11.82 -15.00
N PRO A 65 -4.69 11.80 -16.12
CA PRO A 65 -5.00 13.03 -16.85
C PRO A 65 -5.71 14.08 -15.99
N GLY A 66 -6.52 13.66 -15.03
CA GLY A 66 -7.28 14.51 -14.11
C GLY A 66 -6.49 15.06 -12.91
N LEU A 67 -5.24 14.66 -12.70
CA LEU A 67 -4.42 15.13 -11.58
C LEU A 67 -4.08 16.62 -11.73
N ARG A 68 -4.72 17.49 -10.95
CA ARG A 68 -4.58 18.96 -11.09
C ARG A 68 -3.22 19.49 -10.65
N GLU A 69 -2.70 18.97 -9.54
CA GLU A 69 -1.45 19.42 -8.91
C GLU A 69 -0.34 18.39 -9.14
N PRO A 70 0.67 18.69 -9.99
CA PRO A 70 1.76 17.75 -10.28
C PRO A 70 2.58 17.35 -9.04
N ALA A 71 2.77 18.27 -8.09
CA ALA A 71 3.48 18.02 -6.84
C ALA A 71 2.79 16.93 -5.98
N ALA A 72 1.48 16.73 -6.15
CA ALA A 72 0.72 15.70 -5.44
C ALA A 72 0.88 14.30 -6.03
N PHE A 73 1.60 14.11 -7.14
CA PHE A 73 1.67 12.86 -7.90
C PHE A 73 1.95 11.63 -7.03
N TYR A 74 3.03 11.66 -6.24
CA TYR A 74 3.40 10.51 -5.41
C TYR A 74 2.39 10.23 -4.30
N GLY A 75 1.84 11.28 -3.67
CA GLY A 75 0.79 11.15 -2.66
C GLY A 75 -0.48 10.55 -3.25
N TRP A 76 -0.87 11.00 -4.44
CA TRP A 76 -2.03 10.50 -5.17
C TRP A 76 -1.86 9.05 -5.64
N VAL A 77 -0.73 8.68 -6.27
CA VAL A 77 -0.41 7.30 -6.67
C VAL A 77 -0.50 6.37 -5.47
N ARG A 78 0.06 6.82 -4.35
CA ARG A 78 0.02 6.10 -3.09
C ARG A 78 -1.42 5.89 -2.59
N SER A 79 -2.24 6.94 -2.55
CA SER A 79 -3.64 6.81 -2.11
C SER A 79 -4.47 5.92 -3.03
N VAL A 80 -4.28 6.00 -4.35
CA VAL A 80 -4.94 5.11 -5.32
C VAL A 80 -4.50 3.65 -5.11
N THR A 81 -3.19 3.41 -5.03
CA THR A 81 -2.63 2.06 -4.85
C THR A 81 -3.18 1.39 -3.60
N VAL A 82 -3.14 2.12 -2.48
CA VAL A 82 -3.62 1.64 -1.20
C VAL A 82 -5.11 1.32 -1.26
N ARG A 83 -5.90 2.21 -1.87
CA ARG A 83 -7.35 2.03 -2.02
C ARG A 83 -7.69 0.79 -2.84
N GLU A 84 -7.03 0.61 -3.99
CA GLU A 84 -7.23 -0.57 -4.85
C GLU A 84 -6.77 -1.86 -4.15
N ALA A 85 -5.64 -1.83 -3.43
CA ALA A 85 -5.17 -3.00 -2.70
C ALA A 85 -6.13 -3.44 -1.60
N VAL A 86 -6.65 -2.51 -0.80
CA VAL A 86 -7.67 -2.80 0.23
C VAL A 86 -8.96 -3.29 -0.41
N ARG A 87 -9.43 -2.65 -1.48
CA ARG A 87 -10.66 -3.05 -2.17
C ARG A 87 -10.54 -4.48 -2.72
N THR A 88 -9.42 -4.79 -3.36
CA THR A 88 -9.17 -6.12 -3.92
C THR A 88 -9.04 -7.17 -2.81
N ALA A 89 -8.32 -6.86 -1.73
CA ALA A 89 -8.21 -7.74 -0.57
C ALA A 89 -9.58 -8.06 0.04
N ARG A 90 -10.51 -7.09 0.12
CA ARG A 90 -11.87 -7.31 0.63
C ARG A 90 -12.77 -8.06 -0.35
N ARG A 91 -12.63 -7.80 -1.64
CA ARG A 91 -13.41 -8.47 -2.69
C ARG A 91 -13.06 -9.97 -2.77
N LEU A 92 -11.78 -10.29 -2.59
CA LEU A 92 -11.23 -11.64 -2.74
C LEU A 92 -10.98 -12.35 -1.41
N GLY A 93 -10.95 -11.60 -0.30
CA GLY A 93 -10.86 -12.10 1.07
C GLY A 93 -12.25 -12.42 1.62
N ARG A 94 -12.51 -13.71 1.80
CA ARG A 94 -13.69 -14.28 2.49
C ARG A 94 -14.00 -13.54 3.81
N GLU A 95 -15.28 -13.52 4.19
CA GLU A 95 -15.77 -13.01 5.48
C GLU A 95 -14.90 -13.44 6.68
N PRO A 96 -14.79 -12.62 7.74
CA PRO A 96 -14.07 -13.02 8.92
C PRO A 96 -14.88 -14.09 9.66
N ALA A 97 -14.56 -15.36 9.45
CA ALA A 97 -14.64 -16.29 10.56
C ALA A 97 -13.70 -15.71 11.62
N SER A 98 -14.24 -15.40 12.80
CA SER A 98 -13.47 -14.99 13.97
C SER A 98 -12.47 -16.11 14.30
N ALA A 99 -11.30 -16.09 13.66
CA ALA A 99 -10.26 -17.05 13.92
C ALA A 99 -9.59 -16.65 15.23
N GLU A 100 -9.88 -17.43 16.26
CA GLU A 100 -9.03 -17.53 17.44
C GLU A 100 -7.59 -17.75 16.98
N VAL A 101 -6.67 -17.00 17.58
CA VAL A 101 -5.25 -17.03 17.22
C VAL A 101 -4.66 -18.35 17.72
N ASP A 102 -4.24 -19.23 16.80
CA ASP A 102 -3.41 -20.41 17.13
C ASP A 102 -1.96 -19.96 17.40
N PRO A 103 -1.42 -20.16 18.62
CA PRO A 103 -0.10 -19.67 19.00
C PRO A 103 1.08 -20.49 18.45
N ARG A 104 0.88 -21.41 17.49
CA ARG A 104 1.91 -22.36 17.05
C ARG A 104 2.61 -22.06 15.73
N HIS A 105 2.86 -20.80 15.39
CA HIS A 105 3.86 -20.50 14.35
C HIS A 105 5.27 -20.57 14.96
N GLU A 106 5.95 -21.66 14.64
CA GLU A 106 7.29 -22.02 15.13
C GLU A 106 8.32 -20.92 14.85
N THR A 107 9.16 -20.71 15.86
CA THR A 107 10.18 -19.67 15.95
C THR A 107 11.45 -20.13 15.26
N HIS A 108 11.91 -19.37 14.27
CA HIS A 108 13.34 -19.32 13.94
C HIS A 108 13.94 -18.04 14.53
N SER A 109 14.77 -18.22 15.56
CA SER A 109 15.69 -17.21 16.13
C SER A 109 16.83 -16.99 15.12
N LEU A 110 17.33 -15.78 14.88
CA LEU A 110 18.25 -15.03 15.76
C LEU A 110 18.14 -13.51 15.50
N ASP A 111 17.87 -12.75 16.57
CA ASP A 111 18.21 -11.33 16.80
C ASP A 111 17.93 -10.30 15.69
N ALA A 112 16.69 -10.26 15.21
CA ALA A 112 15.97 -9.02 14.92
C ALA A 112 14.51 -9.41 14.65
N VAL A 113 13.57 -9.00 15.49
CA VAL A 113 12.16 -9.12 15.11
C VAL A 113 11.96 -8.14 13.95
N HIS A 114 11.84 -8.64 12.72
CA HIS A 114 11.58 -7.77 11.58
C HIS A 114 10.18 -7.18 11.74
N ILE A 115 9.99 -5.92 11.32
CA ILE A 115 8.68 -5.23 11.37
C ILE A 115 7.54 -6.07 10.78
N ASN A 116 7.85 -6.90 9.77
CA ASN A 116 6.89 -7.81 9.15
C ASN A 116 6.43 -8.93 10.10
N ASP A 117 7.30 -9.49 10.93
CA ASP A 117 6.96 -10.56 11.88
C ASP A 117 5.98 -10.06 12.95
N VAL A 118 6.17 -8.82 13.41
CA VAL A 118 5.21 -8.19 14.34
C VAL A 118 3.88 -7.93 13.65
N LEU A 119 3.91 -7.37 12.44
CA LEU A 119 2.70 -7.08 11.67
C LEU A 119 1.91 -8.35 11.33
N ASP A 120 2.59 -9.48 11.10
CA ASP A 120 1.95 -10.75 10.75
C ASP A 120 1.21 -11.39 11.91
N ARG A 121 1.69 -11.16 13.14
CA ARG A 121 1.03 -11.60 14.38
C ARG A 121 -0.14 -10.69 14.80
N MET A 122 -0.34 -9.57 14.12
CA MET A 122 -1.45 -8.64 14.41
C MET A 122 -2.71 -9.03 13.66
N SER A 123 -3.88 -8.75 14.28
CA SER A 123 -5.16 -8.91 13.59
C SER A 123 -5.20 -8.06 12.32
N GLU A 124 -5.90 -8.57 11.30
CA GLU A 124 -6.01 -7.91 9.99
C GLU A 124 -6.44 -6.44 10.13
N ALA A 125 -7.42 -6.16 10.98
CA ALA A 125 -7.91 -4.81 11.23
C ALA A 125 -6.85 -3.86 11.82
N HIS A 126 -5.94 -4.35 12.68
CA HIS A 126 -4.86 -3.53 13.24
C HIS A 126 -3.71 -3.33 12.26
N ARG A 127 -3.35 -4.40 11.52
CA ARG A 127 -2.34 -4.34 10.47
C ARG A 127 -2.76 -3.38 9.37
N GLN A 128 -4.01 -3.44 8.91
CA GLN A 128 -4.56 -2.51 7.92
C GLN A 128 -4.34 -1.05 8.34
N VAL A 129 -4.82 -0.62 9.51
CA VAL A 129 -4.67 0.80 9.91
C VAL A 129 -3.21 1.24 10.11
N LEU A 130 -2.31 0.34 10.52
CA LEU A 130 -0.87 0.64 10.61
C LEU A 130 -0.22 0.75 9.24
N THR A 131 -0.47 -0.22 8.36
CA THR A 131 0.02 -0.22 6.98
C THR A 131 -0.45 1.03 6.25
N LEU A 132 -1.74 1.35 6.36
CA LEU A 132 -2.32 2.57 5.83
C LEU A 132 -1.74 3.85 6.46
N ARG A 133 -1.17 3.80 7.66
CA ARG A 133 -0.49 4.96 8.26
C ARG A 133 0.96 5.07 7.83
N VAL A 134 1.66 3.94 7.63
CA VAL A 134 3.08 3.87 7.24
C VAL A 134 3.28 4.40 5.83
N TYR A 135 2.47 3.92 4.90
CA TYR A 135 2.17 4.74 3.74
C TYR A 135 1.42 5.92 4.38
N GLY A 136 1.84 7.18 4.51
CA GLY A 136 1.08 8.25 5.21
C GLY A 136 -0.38 8.63 4.82
N LEU A 137 -1.40 7.76 4.86
CA LEU A 137 -2.81 8.17 4.71
C LEU A 137 -3.23 8.83 6.04
N ASN A 138 -4.05 9.87 5.94
CA ASN A 138 -4.67 10.50 7.10
C ASN A 138 -5.92 9.71 7.56
N GLU A 139 -6.47 10.09 8.71
CA GLU A 139 -7.58 9.35 9.34
C GLU A 139 -8.87 9.37 8.53
N VAL A 140 -9.08 10.42 7.74
CA VAL A 140 -10.23 10.56 6.84
C VAL A 140 -10.03 9.66 5.63
N GLU A 141 -8.86 9.70 4.98
CA GLU A 141 -8.56 8.83 3.84
C GLU A 141 -8.59 7.35 4.22
N MET A 142 -8.13 7.01 5.44
CA MET A 142 -8.22 5.66 5.99
C MET A 142 -9.67 5.24 6.23
N ALA A 143 -10.53 6.15 6.70
CA ALA A 143 -11.94 5.89 6.94
C ALA A 143 -12.69 5.59 5.64
N GLU A 144 -12.43 6.39 4.60
CA GLU A 144 -12.96 6.16 3.26
C GLU A 144 -12.45 4.84 2.67
N THR A 145 -11.14 4.61 2.73
CA THR A 145 -10.50 3.38 2.20
C THR A 145 -11.02 2.12 2.88
N LEU A 146 -11.21 2.18 4.20
CA LEU A 146 -11.68 1.06 4.99
C LEU A 146 -13.21 1.00 5.10
N ALA A 147 -13.97 1.93 4.52
CA ALA A 147 -15.41 2.06 4.74
C ALA A 147 -15.78 1.97 6.24
N LEU A 148 -15.07 2.72 7.09
CA LEU A 148 -15.25 2.77 8.53
C LEU A 148 -15.48 4.22 8.98
N PRO A 149 -16.17 4.45 10.12
CA PRO A 149 -16.20 5.77 10.75
C PRO A 149 -14.79 6.25 11.12
N VAL A 150 -14.51 7.56 10.97
CA VAL A 150 -13.21 8.16 11.36
C VAL A 150 -12.87 7.88 12.83
N GLY A 151 -13.87 7.90 13.73
CA GLY A 151 -13.68 7.52 15.14
C GLY A 151 -13.25 6.05 15.33
N THR A 152 -13.74 5.15 14.48
CA THR A 152 -13.32 3.74 14.46
C THR A 152 -11.88 3.61 13.97
N VAL A 153 -11.48 4.36 12.94
CA VAL A 153 -10.08 4.41 12.48
C VAL A 153 -9.16 4.93 13.58
N ARG A 154 -9.52 6.04 14.24
CA ARG A 154 -8.73 6.61 15.36
C ARG A 154 -8.52 5.60 16.49
N SER A 155 -9.61 4.98 16.95
CA SER A 155 -9.53 4.02 18.05
C SER A 155 -8.78 2.74 17.65
N ARG A 156 -8.96 2.24 16.42
CA ARG A 156 -8.21 1.09 15.90
C ARG A 156 -6.73 1.41 15.75
N LEU A 157 -6.37 2.58 15.21
CA LEU A 157 -4.98 3.00 15.03
C LEU A 157 -4.27 3.15 16.38
N HIS A 158 -4.94 3.73 17.37
CA HIS A 158 -4.42 3.81 18.73
C HIS A 158 -4.13 2.42 19.31
N ARG A 159 -5.11 1.50 19.25
CA ARG A 159 -4.94 0.12 19.74
C ARG A 159 -3.87 -0.65 18.95
N ALA A 160 -3.81 -0.46 17.64
CA ALA A 160 -2.82 -1.09 16.77
C ALA A 160 -1.40 -0.65 17.13
N ARG A 161 -1.16 0.67 17.32
CA ARG A 161 0.14 1.18 17.76
C ARG A 161 0.57 0.60 19.10
N ARG A 162 -0.34 0.52 20.07
CA ARG A 162 -0.06 -0.10 21.37
C ARG A 162 0.30 -1.58 21.24
N ARG A 163 -0.50 -2.36 20.50
CA ARG A 163 -0.21 -3.78 20.25
C ARG A 163 1.12 -3.98 19.54
N PHE A 164 1.44 -3.12 18.58
CA PHE A 164 2.72 -3.14 17.91
C PHE A 164 3.86 -2.86 18.90
N GLN A 165 3.74 -1.83 19.74
CA GLN A 165 4.74 -1.50 20.78
C GLN A 165 4.93 -2.63 21.81
N GLU A 166 3.85 -3.29 22.23
CA GLU A 166 3.90 -4.42 23.16
C GLU A 166 4.61 -5.65 22.55
N ALA A 167 4.42 -5.87 21.25
CA ALA A 167 5.03 -6.97 20.52
C ALA A 167 6.42 -6.64 19.95
N TRP A 168 6.76 -5.35 19.86
CA TRP A 168 8.04 -4.87 19.35
C TRP A 168 9.09 -4.89 20.45
N GLN A 169 10.07 -5.79 20.32
CA GLN A 169 11.29 -5.70 21.10
C GLN A 169 12.34 -4.95 20.25
N PRO A 170 12.68 -3.71 20.60
CA PRO A 170 13.75 -3.01 19.90
C PRO A 170 15.05 -3.80 20.11
N THR A 171 15.73 -4.14 19.02
CA THR A 171 17.11 -4.62 19.08
C THR A 171 17.94 -3.58 19.82
N ALA A 172 18.45 -3.92 21.00
CA ALA A 172 19.45 -3.09 21.67
C ALA A 172 20.66 -2.97 20.73
N ALA A 173 20.99 -1.73 20.36
CA ALA A 173 22.15 -1.40 19.53
C ALA A 173 23.46 -1.65 20.28
#